data_AF-A0AAX1F8B9-F1
#
_entry.id   AF-A0AAX1F8B9-F1
#
_cell.length_a   1.000
_cell.length_b   1.000
_cell.length_c   1.000
_cell.angle_alpha   90.00
_cell.angle_beta   90.00
_cell.angle_gamma   90.00
#
_symmetry.space_group_name_H-M   'P 1'
#
loop_
_entity.id
_entity.type
_entity.pdbx_description
1 polymer ?
#
loop_
_entity_poly.entity_id
_entity_poly.type
_entity_poly.pdbx_seq_one_letter_code
_entity_poly.pdbx_strand_id
1 'polypeptide(L)'
;MTEQELIRRFHQALAEIAQLAGAIGEQHWQQAFFDKARHTLANEALLARERLRLACEQSHVFGGMGSWNDSPPFSAAEHGLLEEFEQTTAALYEIRSAAIVHLRRRGRGQG
;
A
#
# COMPACT_ATOMS: atom_id res chain seq x y z
N MET A 1 -12.30 9.83 10.05
CA MET A 1 -11.34 8.71 10.00
C MET A 1 -10.14 9.08 10.85
N THR A 2 -9.87 8.32 11.91
CA THR A 2 -8.73 8.56 12.82
C THR A 2 -7.45 7.98 12.23
N GLU A 3 -6.29 8.37 12.78
CA GLU A 3 -4.98 7.83 12.36
C GLU A 3 -4.91 6.31 12.56
N GLN A 4 -5.46 5.80 13.67
CA GLN A 4 -5.54 4.37 13.95
C GLN A 4 -6.39 3.62 12.92
N GLU A 5 -7.51 4.21 12.49
CA GLU A 5 -8.35 3.60 11.46
C GLU A 5 -7.69 3.61 10.08
N LEU A 6 -6.94 4.68 9.76
CA LEU A 6 -6.10 4.73 8.56
C LEU A 6 -5.04 3.64 8.59
N ILE A 7 -4.31 3.50 9.70
CA ILE A 7 -3.28 2.46 9.86
C ILE A 7 -3.90 1.07 9.69
N ARG A 8 -5.04 0.80 10.34
CA ARG A 8 -5.70 -0.50 10.26
C ARG A 8 -6.15 -0.83 8.84
N ARG A 9 -6.81 0.11 8.15
CA ARG A 9 -7.25 -0.07 6.75
C ARG A 9 -6.06 -0.21 5.80
N PHE A 10 -5.00 0.55 6.01
CA PHE A 10 -3.80 0.50 5.16
C PHE A 10 -3.07 -0.83 5.35
N HIS A 11 -2.93 -1.28 6.59
CA HIS A 11 -2.36 -2.59 6.89
C HIS A 11 -3.18 -3.72 6.26
N GLN A 12 -4.52 -3.64 6.29
CA GLN A 12 -5.39 -4.62 5.59
C GLN A 12 -5.16 -4.58 4.08
N ALA A 13 -5.20 -3.41 3.45
CA ALA A 13 -5.02 -3.30 1.99
C ALA A 13 -3.65 -3.84 1.55
N LEU A 14 -2.59 -3.58 2.32
CA LEU A 14 -1.27 -4.15 2.08
C LEU A 14 -1.23 -5.66 2.29
N ALA A 15 -2.08 -6.22 3.15
CA ALA A 15 -2.19 -7.66 3.33
C ALA A 15 -2.86 -8.33 2.13
N GLU A 16 -3.97 -7.78 1.65
CA GLU A 16 -4.70 -8.31 0.49
C GLU A 16 -3.81 -8.31 -0.77
N ILE A 17 -3.19 -7.18 -1.08
CA ILE A 17 -2.32 -7.06 -2.27
C ILE A 17 -1.05 -7.92 -2.15
N ALA A 18 -0.54 -8.12 -0.93
CA ALA A 18 0.58 -9.03 -0.67
C ALA A 18 0.20 -10.49 -0.93
N GLN A 19 -1.00 -10.91 -0.51
CA GLN A 19 -1.51 -12.26 -0.80
C GLN A 19 -1.71 -12.45 -2.30
N LEU A 20 -2.29 -11.46 -2.97
CA LEU A 20 -2.44 -11.48 -4.41
C LEU A 20 -1.10 -11.55 -5.13
N ALA A 21 -0.12 -10.72 -4.74
CA ALA A 21 1.23 -10.76 -5.30
C ALA A 21 1.85 -12.16 -5.19
N GLY A 22 1.65 -12.84 -4.05
CA GLY A 22 2.05 -14.24 -3.90
C GLY A 22 1.28 -15.19 -4.82
N ALA A 23 -0.03 -14.99 -4.99
CA ALA A 23 -0.88 -15.83 -5.82
C ALA A 23 -0.56 -15.74 -7.32
N ILE A 24 -0.14 -14.57 -7.80
CA ILE A 24 0.22 -14.32 -9.21
C ILE A 24 1.71 -14.56 -9.52
N GLY A 25 2.47 -15.12 -8.56
CA GLY A 25 3.91 -15.39 -8.73
C GLY A 25 4.85 -14.20 -8.51
N GLU A 26 4.32 -13.03 -8.19
CA GLU A 26 5.02 -11.76 -7.98
C GLU A 26 5.50 -11.58 -6.51
N GLN A 27 6.02 -12.64 -5.89
CA GLN A 27 6.43 -12.64 -4.47
C GLN A 27 7.53 -11.62 -4.12
N HIS A 28 8.30 -11.19 -5.12
CA HIS A 28 9.30 -10.13 -4.95
C HIS A 28 8.63 -8.82 -4.50
N TRP A 29 7.47 -8.48 -5.07
CA TRP A 29 6.72 -7.28 -4.74
C TRP A 29 6.17 -7.32 -3.31
N GLN A 30 5.64 -8.49 -2.94
CA GLN A 30 5.19 -8.77 -1.58
C GLN A 30 6.29 -8.43 -0.57
N GLN A 31 7.48 -9.02 -0.71
CA GLN A 31 8.54 -8.91 0.28
C GLN A 31 9.25 -7.54 0.25
N ALA A 32 9.50 -7.01 -0.94
CA ALA A 32 10.28 -5.77 -1.08
C ALA A 32 9.49 -4.51 -0.69
N PHE A 33 8.18 -4.49 -0.94
CA PHE A 33 7.34 -3.29 -0.76
C PHE A 33 6.24 -3.49 0.27
N PHE A 34 5.35 -4.46 0.08
CA PHE A 34 4.12 -4.56 0.86
C PHE A 34 4.37 -5.02 2.31
N ASP A 35 5.19 -6.05 2.48
CA ASP A 35 5.54 -6.60 3.79
C ASP A 35 6.36 -5.60 4.61
N LYS A 36 7.32 -4.94 3.94
CA LYS A 36 8.11 -3.85 4.54
C LYS A 36 7.22 -2.70 5.02
N ALA A 37 6.26 -2.27 4.20
CA ALA A 37 5.29 -1.23 4.58
C ALA A 37 4.41 -1.67 5.74
N ARG A 38 3.97 -2.93 5.78
CA ARG A 38 3.21 -3.50 6.91
C ARG A 38 4.02 -3.54 8.19
N HIS A 39 5.27 -4.00 8.15
CA HIS A 39 6.17 -4.01 9.29
C HIS A 39 6.36 -2.60 9.85
N THR A 40 6.50 -1.61 8.98
CA THR A 40 6.58 -0.21 9.39
C THR A 40 5.28 0.29 10.00
N LEU A 41 4.13 -0.07 9.40
CA LEU A 41 2.81 0.23 9.97
C LEU A 41 2.56 -0.47 11.29
N ALA A 42 3.19 -1.61 11.57
CA ALA A 42 3.07 -2.36 12.83
C ALA A 42 4.03 -1.85 13.91
N ASN A 43 5.02 -1.02 13.57
CA ASN A 43 6.01 -0.53 14.51
C ASN A 43 5.44 0.50 15.50
N GLU A 44 5.08 0.05 16.70
CA GLU A 44 4.54 0.87 17.79
C GLU A 44 5.55 1.85 18.40
N ALA A 45 6.84 1.69 18.14
CA ALA A 45 7.85 2.66 18.58
C ALA A 45 7.79 3.98 17.80
N LEU A 46 7.18 3.97 16.60
CA LEU A 46 7.01 5.17 15.78
C LEU A 46 5.65 5.82 16.00
N LEU A 47 5.59 7.14 15.84
CA LEU A 47 4.34 7.88 15.85
C LEU A 47 3.43 7.39 14.70
N ALA A 48 2.11 7.35 14.93
CA ALA A 48 1.11 6.96 13.93
C ALA A 48 1.30 7.68 12.57
N ARG A 49 1.60 8.98 12.64
CA ARG A 49 1.90 9.80 11.47
C ARG A 49 3.14 9.33 10.70
N GLU A 50 4.20 9.02 11.42
CA GLU A 50 5.48 8.59 10.85
C GLU A 50 5.34 7.23 10.19
N ARG A 51 4.63 6.30 10.85
CA ARG A 51 4.24 4.99 10.32
C ARG A 51 3.50 5.14 9.00
N LEU A 52 2.46 5.99 8.96
CA LEU A 52 1.70 6.25 7.73
C LEU A 52 2.55 6.85 6.62
N ARG A 53 3.41 7.82 6.95
CA ARG A 53 4.30 8.46 5.97
C ARG A 53 5.27 7.46 5.36
N LEU A 54 6.00 6.73 6.19
CA LEU A 54 6.96 5.72 5.73
C LEU A 54 6.26 4.61 4.95
N ALA A 55 5.09 4.16 5.39
CA ALA A 55 4.30 3.18 4.65
C ALA A 55 3.87 3.70 3.27
N CYS A 56 3.43 4.96 3.16
CA CYS A 56 3.12 5.59 1.87
C CYS A 56 4.32 5.68 0.93
N GLU A 57 5.52 5.91 1.48
CA GLU A 57 6.78 5.97 0.73
C GLU A 57 7.24 4.57 0.30
N GLN A 58 7.16 3.58 1.19
CA GLN A 58 7.53 2.20 0.90
C GLN A 58 6.54 1.51 -0.05
N SER A 59 5.26 1.84 0.04
CA SER A 59 4.22 1.35 -0.87
C SER A 59 4.08 2.23 -2.13
N HIS A 60 5.09 3.03 -2.48
CA HIS A 60 5.10 3.85 -3.68
C HIS A 60 5.45 3.01 -4.91
N VAL A 61 4.58 2.05 -5.22
CA VAL A 61 4.73 1.14 -6.37
C VAL A 61 3.92 1.61 -7.59
N PHE A 62 3.26 2.75 -7.49
CA PHE A 62 2.38 3.33 -8.51
C PHE A 62 3.06 4.52 -9.20
N GLY A 63 3.22 4.47 -10.54
CA GLY A 63 3.58 5.64 -11.35
C GLY A 63 5.06 5.87 -11.72
N GLY A 64 5.87 4.80 -11.83
CA GLY A 64 7.25 4.84 -12.36
C GLY A 64 7.53 3.72 -13.39
N MET A 65 8.72 3.71 -13.99
CA MET A 65 9.20 2.57 -14.79
C MET A 65 9.31 1.32 -13.90
N GLY A 66 8.71 0.21 -14.32
CA GLY A 66 8.61 -1.00 -13.51
C GLY A 66 7.58 -0.89 -12.39
N SER A 67 6.53 -0.08 -12.55
CA SER A 67 5.47 0.01 -11.54
C SER A 67 4.67 -1.29 -11.39
N TRP A 68 3.98 -1.42 -10.27
CA TRP A 68 3.04 -2.52 -10.01
C TRP A 68 1.94 -2.66 -11.08
N ASN A 69 1.67 -1.62 -11.88
CA ASN A 69 0.71 -1.69 -12.97
C ASN A 69 1.32 -2.10 -14.31
N ASP A 70 2.63 -2.38 -14.38
CA ASP A 70 3.33 -2.65 -15.64
C ASP A 70 3.44 -4.16 -15.94
N SER A 71 3.94 -4.95 -15.00
CA SER A 71 4.10 -6.42 -15.15
C SER A 71 3.02 -7.27 -14.46
N PRO A 72 2.61 -6.96 -13.21
CA PRO A 72 1.61 -7.73 -12.47
C PRO A 72 0.22 -7.95 -13.10
N PRO A 73 -0.39 -7.00 -13.87
CA PRO A 73 -1.71 -7.25 -14.45
C PRO A 73 -1.71 -8.38 -15.48
N PHE A 74 -0.58 -8.62 -16.17
CA PHE A 74 -0.45 -9.75 -17.08
C PHE A 74 -0.50 -11.08 -16.31
N SER A 75 0.30 -11.21 -15.25
CA SER A 75 0.29 -12.39 -14.38
C SER A 75 -1.09 -12.59 -13.74
N ALA A 76 -1.73 -11.52 -13.25
CA ALA A 76 -3.09 -11.62 -12.70
C ALA A 76 -4.11 -12.13 -13.72
N ALA A 77 -4.02 -11.69 -14.98
CA ALA A 77 -4.87 -12.19 -16.05
C ALA A 77 -4.62 -13.68 -16.35
N GLU A 78 -3.35 -14.12 -16.40
CA GLU A 78 -2.99 -15.54 -16.59
C GLU A 78 -3.52 -16.44 -15.47
N HIS A 79 -3.56 -15.92 -14.25
CA HIS A 79 -4.06 -16.63 -13.08
C HIS A 79 -5.59 -16.48 -12.86
N GLY A 80 -6.29 -15.72 -13.71
CA GLY A 80 -7.73 -15.46 -13.55
C GLY A 80 -8.08 -14.56 -12.35
N LEU A 81 -7.11 -13.82 -11.82
CA LEU A 81 -7.21 -12.95 -10.64
C LEU A 81 -7.17 -11.46 -11.03
N LEU A 82 -7.45 -11.12 -12.29
CA LEU A 82 -7.42 -9.73 -12.76
C LEU A 82 -8.40 -8.84 -12.01
N GLU A 83 -9.61 -9.31 -11.74
CA GLU A 83 -10.61 -8.54 -10.99
C GLU A 83 -10.18 -8.30 -9.53
N GLU A 84 -9.63 -9.32 -8.87
CA GLU A 84 -9.04 -9.21 -7.52
C GLU A 84 -7.84 -8.23 -7.53
N PHE A 85 -7.03 -8.26 -8.60
CA PHE A 85 -5.94 -7.33 -8.80
C PHE A 85 -6.40 -5.89 -8.88
N GLU A 86 -7.39 -5.60 -9.71
CA GLU A 86 -7.93 -4.25 -9.84
C GLU A 86 -8.56 -3.77 -8.53
N GLN A 87 -9.32 -4.64 -7.85
CA GLN A 87 -9.96 -4.30 -6.58
C GLN A 87 -8.95 -4.02 -5.46
N THR A 88 -7.97 -4.91 -5.25
CA THR A 88 -6.95 -4.75 -4.19
C THR A 88 -6.02 -3.58 -4.48
N THR A 89 -5.66 -3.38 -5.75
CA THR A 89 -4.86 -2.23 -6.21
C THR A 89 -5.59 -0.92 -5.99
N ALA A 90 -6.87 -0.84 -6.37
CA ALA A 90 -7.70 0.34 -6.14
C ALA A 90 -7.87 0.63 -4.64
N ALA A 91 -8.11 -0.40 -3.81
CA ALA A 91 -8.22 -0.26 -2.36
C ALA A 91 -6.93 0.29 -1.74
N LEU A 92 -5.75 -0.20 -2.18
CA LEU A 92 -4.46 0.30 -1.72
C LEU A 92 -4.24 1.76 -2.15
N TYR A 93 -4.60 2.10 -3.39
CA TYR A 93 -4.47 3.46 -3.91
C TYR A 93 -5.35 4.45 -3.13
N GLU A 94 -6.61 4.09 -2.88
CA GLU A 94 -7.57 4.89 -2.12
C GLU A 94 -7.08 5.15 -0.68
N ILE A 95 -6.67 4.10 0.04
CA ILE A 95 -6.22 4.26 1.43
C ILE A 95 -4.91 5.05 1.51
N ARG A 96 -4.00 4.85 0.55
CA ARG A 96 -2.75 5.63 0.44
C ARG A 96 -3.06 7.10 0.17
N SER A 97 -3.97 7.40 -0.75
CA SER A 97 -4.42 8.77 -1.04
C SER A 97 -5.01 9.41 0.22
N ALA A 98 -5.90 8.71 0.92
CA ALA A 98 -6.48 9.19 2.17
C ALA A 98 -5.41 9.46 3.25
N ALA A 99 -4.41 8.58 3.38
CA ALA A 99 -3.28 8.78 4.29
C ALA A 99 -2.45 10.03 3.91
N ILE A 100 -2.10 10.20 2.63
CA ILE A 100 -1.36 11.38 2.14
C ILE A 100 -2.16 12.68 2.39
N VAL A 101 -3.46 12.68 2.12
CA VAL A 101 -4.35 13.82 2.38
C VAL A 101 -4.35 14.15 3.88
N HIS A 102 -4.44 13.15 4.75
CA HIS A 102 -4.37 13.33 6.19
C HIS A 102 -3.01 13.94 6.62
N LEU A 103 -1.90 13.40 6.09
CA LEU A 103 -0.55 13.90 6.35
C LEU A 103 -0.35 15.35 5.89
N ARG A 104 -0.95 15.73 4.75
CA ARG A 104 -0.89 17.10 4.19
C ARG A 104 -1.75 18.10 4.94
N ARG A 105 -2.96 17.73 5.36
CA ARG A 105 -3.87 18.63 6.11
C ARG A 105 -3.28 19.11 7.43
N ARG A 106 -2.48 18.30 8.10
CA ARG A 106 -1.74 18.66 9.33
C ARG A 106 -0.37 19.31 9.08
N GLY A 107 0.04 19.50 7.81
CA GLY A 107 1.29 20.19 7.44
C GLY A 107 1.12 21.68 7.14
N ARG A 108 -0.09 22.15 6.79
CA ARG A 108 -0.37 23.58 6.51
C ARG A 108 -0.62 24.44 7.75
N GLY A 109 -0.19 24.01 8.94
CA GLY A 109 -0.35 24.73 10.20
C GLY A 109 0.95 25.30 10.78
N GLN A 110 2.06 25.21 10.05
CA GLN A 110 3.35 25.72 10.50
C GLN A 110 4.03 26.44 9.34
N GLY A 111 3.67 27.72 9.21
CA GLY A 111 4.23 28.71 8.30
C GLY A 111 3.91 30.09 8.87
#